data_AF-A0AAD9T6R9-F1
#
_entry.id   AF-A0AAD9T6R9-F1
#
_cell.length_a   1.000
_cell.length_b   1.000
_cell.length_c   1.000
_cell.angle_alpha   90.00
_cell.angle_beta   90.00
_cell.angle_gamma   90.00
#
_symmetry.space_group_name_H-M   'P 1'
#
loop_
_entity.id
_entity.type
_entity.pdbx_description
1 polymer ?
#
loop_
_entity_poly.entity_id
_entity_poly.type
_entity_poly.pdbx_seq_one_letter_code
_entity_poly.pdbx_strand_id
1 'polypeptide(L)'
;MVLMGFEGQYIQFAKTYDPSAEIDRLSGPVFIILPGLDPSLRDLTTGILEMATYHGALEAFIDVQGSAELGLVNHALSAAIRKLVLDYLILIAQLETQFLSNPSFTLHALNVHTIPTRHIMSQLYTVAQAIITRSSLSDDDIDLDMDFEIQDILETLQDGDLSPGSRKKIVCKGGNVLGLITKRLELFSGDPAARATLISLLQDASRPYMRMLNDWLYHGTINDLYSEFLVKERKSIKREQVSEDYTDDYWEKRYTIRDNMPPQLQSVQQKILSAGKYLNVVRECRGIDISRSINNIPTTLDDSRLFDNINDAYVYANKSLLNLLFSTYALPARLHSMKHYFFLSQSDFLSHFLDLASPELRKPVDKVSYYLN
;
A
#
# COMPACT_ATOMS: atom_id res chain seq x y z
N MET A 1 26.14 -24.35 -14.03
CA MET A 1 24.92 -24.53 -14.85
C MET A 1 23.67 -24.73 -14.00
N VAL A 2 23.58 -25.79 -13.19
CA VAL A 2 22.35 -26.07 -12.39
C VAL A 2 21.99 -24.97 -11.41
N LEU A 3 22.99 -24.41 -10.71
CA LEU A 3 22.80 -23.26 -9.82
C LEU A 3 22.31 -21.98 -10.54
N MET A 4 22.42 -21.91 -11.87
CA MET A 4 21.89 -20.78 -12.66
C MET A 4 20.54 -21.10 -13.28
N GLY A 5 19.92 -22.24 -12.93
CA GLY A 5 18.61 -22.64 -13.47
C GLY A 5 18.65 -23.45 -14.78
N PHE A 6 19.80 -23.98 -15.19
CA PHE A 6 19.93 -24.80 -16.40
C PHE A 6 20.13 -26.28 -16.09
N GLU A 7 19.65 -27.17 -16.97
CA GLU A 7 19.95 -28.60 -16.84
C GLU A 7 21.46 -28.88 -16.95
N GLY A 8 21.93 -29.83 -16.14
CA GLY A 8 23.28 -30.35 -16.19
C GLY A 8 23.33 -31.76 -16.76
N GLN A 9 24.54 -32.24 -17.03
CA GLN A 9 24.74 -33.60 -17.56
C GLN A 9 24.34 -34.70 -16.55
N TYR A 10 24.49 -34.43 -15.25
CA TYR A 10 24.18 -35.39 -14.17
C TYR A 10 22.92 -35.06 -13.37
N ILE A 11 22.34 -33.87 -13.60
CA ILE A 11 21.20 -33.34 -12.85
C ILE A 11 20.25 -32.72 -13.86
N GLN A 12 19.03 -33.26 -13.93
CA GLN A 12 18.01 -32.88 -14.92
C GLN A 12 16.76 -32.38 -14.21
N PHE A 13 15.86 -31.69 -14.92
CA PHE A 13 14.56 -31.36 -14.37
C PHE A 13 13.73 -32.62 -14.14
N ALA A 14 12.91 -32.58 -13.09
CA ALA A 14 11.89 -33.58 -12.89
C ALA A 14 10.86 -33.50 -14.03
N LYS A 15 10.35 -34.66 -14.44
CA LYS A 15 9.29 -34.75 -15.47
C LYS A 15 8.00 -34.03 -15.09
N THR A 16 7.85 -33.68 -13.82
CA THR A 16 6.71 -32.95 -13.26
C THR A 16 6.84 -31.43 -13.36
N TYR A 17 8.00 -30.91 -13.80
CA TYR A 17 8.24 -29.49 -13.94
C TYR A 17 8.23 -29.10 -15.41
N ASP A 18 7.29 -28.24 -15.80
CA ASP A 18 7.26 -27.63 -17.13
C ASP A 18 7.82 -26.19 -17.07
N PRO A 19 8.99 -25.93 -17.68
CA PRO A 19 9.55 -24.59 -17.76
C PRO A 19 8.67 -23.57 -18.50
N SER A 20 7.67 -24.01 -19.26
CA SER A 20 6.73 -23.14 -19.98
C SER A 20 5.51 -22.75 -19.15
N ALA A 21 5.18 -23.52 -18.10
CA ALA A 21 4.02 -23.27 -17.25
C ALA A 21 4.35 -22.25 -16.15
N GLU A 22 3.58 -21.15 -16.06
CA GLU A 22 3.81 -20.08 -15.09
C GLU A 22 3.73 -20.56 -13.63
N ILE A 23 2.79 -21.45 -13.32
CA ILE A 23 2.58 -21.99 -11.96
C ILE A 23 3.79 -22.81 -11.50
N ASP A 24 4.33 -23.63 -12.40
CA ASP A 24 5.50 -24.46 -12.13
C ASP A 24 6.74 -23.59 -11.98
N ARG A 25 6.92 -22.60 -12.88
CA ARG A 25 7.99 -21.59 -12.76
C ARG A 25 7.96 -20.87 -11.42
N LEU A 26 6.77 -20.47 -10.94
CA LEU A 26 6.58 -19.80 -9.66
C LEU A 26 6.88 -20.71 -8.46
N SER A 27 6.62 -22.01 -8.57
CA SER A 27 6.96 -23.00 -7.54
C SER A 27 8.45 -23.36 -7.53
N GLY A 28 9.13 -23.16 -8.66
CA GLY A 28 10.55 -23.41 -8.85
C GLY A 28 10.85 -24.81 -9.40
N PRO A 29 12.00 -24.95 -10.10
CA PRO A 29 12.39 -26.22 -10.70
C PRO A 29 12.70 -27.30 -9.66
N VAL A 30 12.09 -28.47 -9.84
CA VAL A 30 12.44 -29.68 -9.09
C VAL A 30 13.53 -30.41 -9.84
N PHE A 31 14.66 -30.69 -9.19
CA PHE A 31 15.81 -31.36 -9.80
C PHE A 31 15.91 -32.84 -9.41
N ILE A 32 16.30 -33.69 -10.35
CA ILE A 32 16.56 -35.11 -10.13
C ILE A 32 18.05 -35.40 -10.37
N ILE A 33 18.69 -36.07 -9.41
CA ILE A 33 20.07 -36.55 -9.52
C ILE A 33 20.04 -37.94 -10.17
N LEU A 34 20.85 -38.15 -11.21
CA LEU A 34 20.95 -39.46 -11.87
C LEU A 34 21.50 -40.54 -10.94
N PRO A 35 21.05 -41.81 -11.09
CA PRO A 35 21.53 -42.92 -10.26
C PRO A 35 23.02 -43.19 -10.51
N GLY A 36 23.77 -43.50 -9.44
CA GLY A 36 25.21 -43.79 -9.50
C GLY A 36 26.09 -42.91 -8.61
N LEU A 37 25.52 -41.88 -7.98
CA LEU A 37 26.22 -41.02 -7.02
C LEU A 37 26.27 -41.65 -5.62
N ASP A 38 27.43 -41.55 -4.97
CA ASP A 38 27.65 -41.96 -3.57
C ASP A 38 26.64 -41.28 -2.62
N PRO A 39 26.12 -41.98 -1.59
CA PRO A 39 25.13 -41.40 -0.67
C PRO A 39 25.60 -40.10 0.00
N SER A 40 26.87 -39.99 0.39
CA SER A 40 27.39 -38.79 1.07
C SER A 40 27.44 -37.57 0.13
N LEU A 41 27.81 -37.78 -1.13
CA LEU A 41 27.82 -36.74 -2.15
C LEU A 41 26.39 -36.35 -2.56
N ARG A 42 25.46 -37.31 -2.54
CA ARG A 42 24.05 -37.07 -2.82
C ARG A 42 23.45 -36.11 -1.80
N ASP A 43 23.68 -36.34 -0.51
CA ASP A 43 23.15 -35.48 0.56
C ASP A 43 23.72 -34.05 0.51
N LEU A 44 25.00 -33.90 0.13
CA LEU A 44 25.58 -32.57 -0.11
C LEU A 44 24.97 -31.89 -1.34
N THR A 45 24.75 -32.67 -2.41
CA THR A 45 24.20 -32.14 -3.66
C THR A 45 22.75 -31.73 -3.50
N THR A 46 21.92 -32.48 -2.76
CA THR A 46 20.51 -32.12 -2.51
C THR A 46 20.38 -30.78 -1.79
N GLY A 47 21.18 -30.52 -0.75
CA GLY A 47 21.16 -29.24 -0.06
C GLY A 47 21.57 -28.05 -0.94
N ILE A 48 22.48 -28.26 -1.89
CA ILE A 48 22.90 -27.25 -2.87
C ILE A 48 21.81 -27.05 -3.95
N LEU A 49 21.11 -28.11 -4.33
CA LEU A 49 20.03 -28.05 -5.33
C LEU A 49 18.81 -27.26 -4.84
N GLU A 50 18.50 -27.29 -3.55
CA GLU A 50 17.44 -26.44 -2.98
C GLU A 50 17.64 -24.96 -3.34
N MET A 51 18.90 -24.49 -3.37
CA MET A 51 19.22 -23.11 -3.74
C MET A 51 18.87 -22.81 -5.20
N ALA A 52 19.12 -23.75 -6.10
CA ALA A 52 18.80 -23.61 -7.52
C ALA A 52 17.27 -23.54 -7.72
N THR A 53 16.52 -24.31 -6.93
CA THR A 53 15.04 -24.23 -6.92
C THR A 53 14.57 -22.85 -6.45
N TYR A 54 15.13 -22.33 -5.35
CA TYR A 54 14.81 -20.99 -4.87
C TYR A 54 15.14 -19.91 -5.90
N HIS A 55 16.29 -20.01 -6.56
CA HIS A 55 16.68 -19.07 -7.61
C HIS A 55 15.68 -19.03 -8.76
N GLY A 56 15.34 -20.19 -9.34
CA GLY A 56 14.39 -20.26 -10.46
C GLY A 56 13.01 -19.73 -10.11
N ALA A 57 12.51 -20.05 -8.90
CA ALA A 57 11.24 -19.52 -8.41
C ALA A 57 11.27 -18.00 -8.21
N LEU A 58 12.38 -17.46 -7.69
CA LEU A 58 12.52 -16.02 -7.46
C LEU A 58 12.63 -15.23 -8.77
N GLU A 59 13.31 -15.76 -9.79
CA GLU A 59 13.32 -15.14 -11.12
C GLU A 59 11.92 -15.08 -11.72
N ALA A 60 11.18 -16.20 -11.68
CA ALA A 60 9.79 -16.23 -12.14
C ALA A 60 8.90 -15.26 -11.35
N PHE A 61 9.08 -15.17 -10.03
CA PHE A 61 8.36 -14.22 -9.18
C PHE A 61 8.67 -12.78 -9.58
N ILE A 62 9.94 -12.43 -9.80
CA ILE A 62 10.36 -11.09 -10.23
C ILE A 62 9.74 -10.73 -11.58
N ASP A 63 9.66 -11.67 -12.52
CA ASP A 63 9.04 -11.45 -13.83
C ASP A 63 7.54 -11.17 -13.69
N VAL A 64 6.83 -12.01 -12.95
CA VAL A 64 5.37 -11.89 -12.76
C VAL A 64 5.04 -10.61 -11.98
N GLN A 65 5.68 -10.38 -10.84
CA GLN A 65 5.47 -9.21 -9.97
C GLN A 65 6.00 -7.90 -10.54
N GLY A 66 6.88 -7.98 -11.55
CA GLY A 66 7.33 -6.83 -12.33
C GLY A 66 6.28 -6.28 -13.31
N SER A 67 5.16 -6.98 -13.50
CA SER A 67 4.07 -6.52 -14.37
C SER A 67 3.46 -5.22 -13.85
N ALA A 68 3.11 -4.31 -14.77
CA ALA A 68 2.60 -2.98 -14.41
C ALA A 68 1.39 -3.04 -13.46
N GLU A 69 0.56 -4.07 -13.58
CA GLU A 69 -0.69 -4.21 -12.84
C GLU A 69 -0.53 -4.42 -11.32
N LEU A 70 0.66 -4.82 -10.84
CA LEU A 70 0.87 -5.27 -9.46
C LEU A 70 1.22 -4.16 -8.47
N GLY A 71 1.40 -2.92 -8.93
CA GLY A 71 1.60 -1.75 -8.07
C GLY A 71 3.05 -1.40 -7.75
N LEU A 72 3.27 -0.19 -7.25
CA LEU A 72 4.58 0.39 -6.98
C LEU A 72 5.31 -0.32 -5.84
N VAL A 73 4.59 -0.80 -4.83
CA VAL A 73 5.19 -1.52 -3.70
C VAL A 73 5.76 -2.87 -4.16
N ASN A 74 5.01 -3.60 -5.00
CA ASN A 74 5.48 -4.87 -5.57
C ASN A 74 6.65 -4.67 -6.53
N HIS A 75 6.67 -3.59 -7.31
CA HIS A 75 7.83 -3.25 -8.15
C HIS A 75 9.08 -2.97 -7.32
N ALA A 76 8.94 -2.18 -6.26
CA ALA A 76 10.06 -1.88 -5.37
C ALA A 76 10.56 -3.14 -4.65
N LEU A 77 9.66 -4.02 -4.21
CA LEU A 77 10.00 -5.32 -3.63
C LEU A 77 10.74 -6.19 -4.65
N SER A 78 10.23 -6.30 -5.87
CA SER A 78 10.85 -7.09 -6.95
C SER A 78 12.25 -6.57 -7.29
N ALA A 79 12.45 -5.25 -7.30
CA ALA A 79 13.76 -4.65 -7.48
C ALA A 79 14.73 -4.99 -6.32
N ALA A 80 14.25 -4.98 -5.08
CA ALA A 80 15.05 -5.35 -3.92
C ALA A 80 15.44 -6.85 -3.93
N ILE A 81 14.51 -7.73 -4.27
CA ILE A 81 14.77 -9.17 -4.44
C ILE A 81 15.75 -9.41 -5.60
N ARG A 82 15.56 -8.72 -6.73
CA ARG A 82 16.47 -8.83 -7.90
C ARG A 82 17.91 -8.48 -7.53
N LYS A 83 18.13 -7.49 -6.66
CA LYS A 83 19.47 -7.14 -6.16
C LYS A 83 20.11 -8.31 -5.41
N LEU A 84 19.35 -8.97 -4.53
CA LEU A 84 19.84 -10.12 -3.77
C LEU A 84 20.07 -11.37 -4.66
N VAL A 85 19.25 -11.54 -5.70
CA VAL A 85 19.46 -12.57 -6.73
C VAL A 85 20.73 -12.32 -7.53
N LEU A 86 21.03 -11.06 -7.85
CA LEU A 86 22.28 -10.69 -8.52
C LEU A 86 23.50 -11.02 -7.65
N ASP A 87 23.45 -10.74 -6.34
CA ASP A 87 24.54 -11.06 -5.41
C ASP A 87 24.82 -12.58 -5.37
N TYR A 88 23.78 -13.41 -5.52
CA TYR A 88 23.94 -14.86 -5.66
C TYR A 88 24.63 -15.27 -6.96
N LEU A 89 24.29 -14.65 -8.10
CA LEU A 89 24.96 -14.92 -9.37
C LEU A 89 26.44 -14.52 -9.31
N ILE A 90 26.75 -13.41 -8.65
CA ILE A 90 28.14 -12.98 -8.41
C ILE A 90 28.88 -14.03 -7.57
N LEU A 91 28.27 -14.55 -6.50
CA LEU A 91 28.85 -15.62 -5.69
C LEU A 91 29.11 -16.88 -6.52
N ILE A 92 28.18 -17.30 -7.39
CA ILE A 92 28.37 -18.46 -8.26
C ILE A 92 29.58 -18.25 -9.19
N ALA A 93 29.71 -17.08 -9.80
CA ALA A 93 30.83 -16.77 -10.68
C ALA A 93 32.17 -16.78 -9.92
N GLN A 94 32.19 -16.31 -8.68
CA GLN A 94 33.37 -16.39 -7.81
C GLN A 94 33.73 -17.84 -7.47
N LEU A 95 32.74 -18.69 -7.16
CA LEU A 95 32.95 -20.11 -6.87
C LEU A 95 33.43 -20.88 -8.11
N GLU A 96 32.92 -20.55 -9.30
CA GLU A 96 33.42 -21.11 -10.57
C GLU A 96 34.89 -20.75 -10.80
N THR A 97 35.25 -19.49 -10.55
CA THR A 97 36.65 -19.04 -10.64
C THR A 97 37.54 -19.77 -9.64
N GLN A 98 37.07 -20.01 -8.41
CA GLN A 98 37.81 -20.78 -7.40
C GLN A 98 37.97 -22.24 -7.80
N PHE A 99 36.93 -22.86 -8.38
CA PHE A 99 37.00 -24.23 -8.88
C PHE A 99 38.02 -24.38 -10.01
N LEU A 100 38.09 -23.42 -10.93
CA LEU A 100 39.04 -23.45 -12.06
C LEU A 100 40.48 -23.15 -11.64
N SER A 101 40.69 -22.30 -10.64
CA SER A 101 42.02 -21.84 -10.22
C SER A 101 42.64 -22.69 -9.12
N ASN A 102 41.83 -23.31 -8.25
CA ASN A 102 42.32 -24.06 -7.10
C ASN A 102 42.08 -25.58 -7.26
N PRO A 103 43.14 -26.39 -7.42
CA PRO A 103 43.02 -27.83 -7.56
C PRO A 103 42.57 -28.54 -6.26
N SER A 104 42.59 -27.85 -5.11
CA SER A 104 42.12 -28.36 -3.82
C SER A 104 40.67 -28.00 -3.51
N PHE A 105 39.95 -27.36 -4.43
CA PHE A 105 38.55 -27.01 -4.22
C PHE A 105 37.68 -28.27 -4.17
N THR A 106 37.00 -28.49 -3.05
CA THR A 106 36.15 -29.67 -2.82
C THR A 106 34.67 -29.31 -2.83
N LEU A 107 33.81 -30.31 -3.08
CA LEU A 107 32.36 -30.15 -2.96
C LEU A 107 31.94 -29.69 -1.55
N HIS A 108 32.68 -30.12 -0.52
CA HIS A 108 32.43 -29.66 0.84
C HIS A 108 32.71 -28.16 1.01
N ALA A 109 33.82 -27.66 0.45
CA ALA A 109 34.12 -26.23 0.45
C ALA A 109 33.03 -25.41 -0.26
N LEU A 110 32.55 -25.90 -1.41
CA LEU A 110 31.40 -25.32 -2.12
C LEU A 110 30.16 -25.23 -1.21
N ASN A 111 29.82 -26.32 -0.52
CA ASN A 111 28.67 -26.33 0.39
C ASN A 111 28.85 -25.30 1.52
N VAL A 112 30.01 -25.26 2.17
CA VAL A 112 30.27 -24.32 3.27
C VAL A 112 30.13 -22.86 2.84
N HIS A 113 30.67 -22.49 1.67
CA HIS A 113 30.56 -21.13 1.14
C HIS A 113 29.13 -20.76 0.72
N THR A 114 28.26 -21.73 0.45
CA THR A 114 26.88 -21.51 -0.02
C THR A 114 25.84 -21.51 1.10
N ILE A 115 26.15 -22.04 2.30
CA ILE A 115 25.27 -22.03 3.48
C ILE A 115 24.61 -20.66 3.76
N PRO A 116 25.33 -19.54 3.89
CA PRO A 116 24.71 -18.26 4.23
C PRO A 116 23.75 -17.79 3.12
N THR A 117 24.12 -17.95 1.86
CA THR A 117 23.30 -17.56 0.72
C THR A 117 22.07 -18.46 0.57
N ARG A 118 22.19 -19.76 0.90
CA ARG A 118 21.05 -20.70 0.92
C ARG A 118 19.99 -20.25 1.91
N HIS A 119 20.41 -19.84 3.10
CA HIS A 119 19.51 -19.36 4.12
C HIS A 119 18.76 -18.10 3.65
N ILE A 120 19.47 -17.11 3.12
CA ILE A 120 18.87 -15.87 2.58
C ILE A 120 17.89 -16.19 1.44
N MET A 121 18.30 -17.02 0.47
CA MET A 121 17.45 -17.43 -0.64
C MET A 121 16.18 -18.16 -0.20
N SER A 122 16.27 -19.00 0.83
CA SER A 122 15.12 -19.66 1.43
C SER A 122 14.14 -18.66 2.05
N GLN A 123 14.64 -17.63 2.76
CA GLN A 123 13.78 -16.58 3.31
C GLN A 123 13.07 -15.78 2.20
N LEU A 124 13.80 -15.41 1.13
CA LEU A 124 13.21 -14.74 -0.03
C LEU A 124 12.14 -15.59 -0.70
N TYR A 125 12.46 -16.86 -0.96
CA TYR A 125 11.54 -17.81 -1.59
C TYR A 125 10.26 -17.94 -0.78
N THR A 126 10.37 -18.13 0.53
CA THR A 126 9.18 -18.26 1.38
C THR A 126 8.35 -16.97 1.39
N VAL A 127 8.96 -15.79 1.37
CA VAL A 127 8.22 -14.50 1.26
C VAL A 127 7.48 -14.42 -0.08
N ALA A 128 8.16 -14.75 -1.19
CA ALA A 128 7.57 -14.78 -2.52
C ALA A 128 6.37 -15.74 -2.58
N GLN A 129 6.52 -16.96 -2.06
CA GLN A 129 5.42 -17.93 -1.99
C GLN A 129 4.25 -17.40 -1.17
N ALA A 130 4.50 -16.79 -0.01
CA ALA A 130 3.42 -16.24 0.81
C ALA A 130 2.64 -15.12 0.11
N ILE A 131 3.30 -14.31 -0.73
CA ILE A 131 2.64 -13.28 -1.55
C ILE A 131 1.80 -13.94 -2.65
N ILE A 132 2.33 -14.96 -3.33
CA ILE A 132 1.60 -15.71 -4.37
C ILE A 132 0.37 -16.39 -3.77
N THR A 133 0.53 -17.15 -2.68
CA THR A 133 -0.56 -17.88 -2.04
C THR A 133 -1.65 -16.94 -1.53
N ARG A 134 -1.28 -15.78 -0.96
CA ARG A 134 -2.29 -14.82 -0.49
C ARG A 134 -3.00 -14.12 -1.65
N SER A 135 -2.37 -14.02 -2.82
CA SER A 135 -3.01 -13.52 -4.05
C SER A 135 -3.93 -14.57 -4.71
N SER A 136 -3.84 -15.85 -4.34
CA SER A 136 -4.75 -16.90 -4.80
C SER A 136 -5.86 -17.24 -3.81
N LEU A 137 -5.62 -17.11 -2.49
CA LEU A 137 -6.57 -17.48 -1.44
C LEU A 137 -7.75 -16.53 -1.25
N SER A 138 -7.69 -15.30 -1.78
CA SER A 138 -8.79 -14.34 -1.64
C SER A 138 -9.99 -14.61 -2.56
N ASP A 139 -9.94 -15.63 -3.43
CA ASP A 139 -11.08 -16.03 -4.28
C ASP A 139 -12.15 -16.87 -3.53
N ASP A 140 -11.85 -17.44 -2.35
CA ASP A 140 -12.71 -18.42 -1.68
C ASP A 140 -13.52 -17.88 -0.46
N ASP A 141 -13.30 -16.64 -0.02
CA ASP A 141 -13.98 -16.02 1.15
C ASP A 141 -14.90 -14.83 0.76
N ILE A 142 -15.53 -14.84 -0.43
CA ILE A 142 -16.57 -13.85 -0.78
C ILE A 142 -17.95 -14.38 -0.34
N ASP A 143 -18.18 -14.34 0.96
CA ASP A 143 -19.52 -14.18 1.52
C ASP A 143 -19.40 -13.05 2.56
N LEU A 144 -20.21 -12.00 2.40
CA LEU A 144 -20.31 -10.75 3.19
C LEU A 144 -19.73 -9.48 2.52
N ASP A 145 -20.34 -9.00 1.42
CA ASP A 145 -20.76 -7.59 1.25
C ASP A 145 -21.23 -7.29 -0.20
N MET A 146 -22.49 -7.63 -0.52
CA MET A 146 -23.08 -7.34 -1.83
C MET A 146 -23.30 -5.83 -2.11
N ASP A 147 -23.31 -4.96 -1.09
CA ASP A 147 -23.62 -3.53 -1.26
C ASP A 147 -22.41 -2.70 -1.72
N PHE A 148 -21.19 -3.07 -1.32
CA PHE A 148 -19.97 -2.40 -1.80
C PHE A 148 -19.61 -2.80 -3.23
N GLU A 149 -19.94 -4.04 -3.61
CA GLU A 149 -19.68 -4.59 -4.94
C GLU A 149 -20.51 -3.87 -6.01
N ILE A 150 -21.79 -3.56 -5.74
CA ILE A 150 -22.63 -2.82 -6.70
C ILE A 150 -22.08 -1.42 -6.96
N GLN A 151 -21.56 -0.72 -5.95
CA GLN A 151 -21.04 0.63 -6.12
C GLN A 151 -19.70 0.66 -6.88
N ASP A 152 -18.81 -0.29 -6.60
CA ASP A 152 -17.51 -0.42 -7.31
C ASP A 152 -17.73 -0.93 -8.75
N ILE A 153 -18.75 -1.78 -8.98
CA ILE A 153 -19.24 -2.20 -10.31
C ILE A 153 -19.85 -1.00 -11.06
N LEU A 154 -20.64 -0.14 -10.40
CA LEU A 154 -21.22 1.06 -11.02
C LEU A 154 -20.13 2.07 -11.42
N GLU A 155 -19.11 2.22 -10.58
CA GLU A 155 -17.96 3.10 -10.83
C GLU A 155 -17.10 2.57 -12.00
N THR A 156 -16.91 1.24 -12.10
CA THR A 156 -16.24 0.63 -13.27
C THR A 156 -17.07 0.67 -14.57
N LEU A 157 -18.40 0.59 -14.47
CA LEU A 157 -19.30 0.80 -15.61
C LEU A 157 -19.24 2.25 -16.12
N GLN A 158 -18.94 3.22 -15.25
CA GLN A 158 -18.81 4.62 -15.61
C GLN A 158 -17.47 4.96 -16.30
N ASP A 159 -16.39 4.23 -15.98
CA ASP A 159 -15.06 4.40 -16.57
C ASP A 159 -14.83 3.61 -17.89
N GLY A 160 -15.84 2.89 -18.38
CA GLY A 160 -15.91 2.42 -19.77
C GLY A 160 -15.06 1.20 -20.15
N ASP A 161 -14.45 0.49 -19.18
CA ASP A 161 -13.67 -0.72 -19.46
C ASP A 161 -14.56 -1.98 -19.41
N LEU A 162 -15.10 -2.36 -20.57
CA LEU A 162 -15.98 -3.51 -20.73
C LEU A 162 -15.18 -4.78 -21.08
N SER A 163 -14.98 -5.65 -20.09
CA SER A 163 -14.81 -7.08 -20.34
C SER A 163 -15.69 -7.90 -19.38
N PRO A 164 -16.83 -8.42 -19.86
CA PRO A 164 -17.72 -9.25 -19.04
C PRO A 164 -17.10 -10.64 -18.90
N GLY A 165 -16.54 -10.94 -17.73
CA GLY A 165 -16.04 -12.28 -17.38
C GLY A 165 -14.70 -12.32 -16.64
N SER A 166 -13.93 -11.23 -16.60
CA SER A 166 -12.71 -11.16 -15.80
C SER A 166 -13.06 -10.84 -14.36
N ARG A 167 -13.26 -11.87 -13.52
CA ARG A 167 -13.11 -11.71 -12.06
C ARG A 167 -11.74 -11.07 -11.85
N LYS A 168 -11.70 -9.84 -11.33
CA LYS A 168 -10.44 -9.16 -11.00
C LYS A 168 -9.73 -10.06 -9.99
N LYS A 169 -8.69 -10.76 -10.43
CA LYS A 169 -7.81 -11.53 -9.55
C LYS A 169 -7.46 -10.63 -8.37
N ILE A 170 -7.85 -11.00 -7.15
CA ILE A 170 -7.58 -10.17 -5.97
C ILE A 170 -6.10 -10.31 -5.67
N VAL A 171 -5.34 -9.38 -6.23
CA VAL A 171 -3.89 -9.36 -6.13
C VAL A 171 -3.48 -8.73 -4.80
N CYS A 172 -2.54 -9.35 -4.08
CA CYS A 172 -1.91 -8.71 -2.92
C CYS A 172 -1.08 -7.49 -3.39
N LYS A 173 -1.58 -6.28 -3.13
CA LYS A 173 -0.88 -5.02 -3.46
C LYS A 173 -0.68 -4.14 -2.22
N GLY A 174 0.23 -3.18 -2.33
CA GLY A 174 0.38 -2.10 -1.34
C GLY A 174 0.59 -2.57 0.10
N GLY A 175 -0.31 -2.13 0.99
CA GLY A 175 -0.19 -2.37 2.43
C GLY A 175 -0.27 -3.83 2.87
N ASN A 176 -0.92 -4.70 2.09
CA ASN A 176 -0.97 -6.14 2.39
C ASN A 176 0.40 -6.81 2.28
N VAL A 177 1.20 -6.40 1.28
CA VAL A 177 2.56 -6.91 1.06
C VAL A 177 3.46 -6.48 2.21
N LEU A 178 3.36 -5.20 2.60
CA LEU A 178 4.11 -4.64 3.73
C LEU A 178 3.69 -5.28 5.06
N GLY A 179 2.39 -5.52 5.25
CA GLY A 179 1.86 -6.23 6.41
C GLY A 179 2.34 -7.68 6.50
N LEU A 180 2.43 -8.38 5.37
CA LEU A 180 2.95 -9.75 5.30
C LEU A 180 4.44 -9.81 5.68
N ILE A 181 5.26 -8.91 5.14
CA ILE A 181 6.69 -8.81 5.50
C ILE A 181 6.84 -8.51 6.99
N THR A 182 6.02 -7.59 7.53
CA THR A 182 6.04 -7.23 8.95
C THR A 182 5.68 -8.41 9.85
N LYS A 183 4.61 -9.14 9.52
CA LYS A 183 4.21 -10.36 10.26
C LYS A 183 5.31 -11.41 10.26
N ARG A 184 6.04 -11.55 9.15
CA ARG A 184 7.19 -12.46 9.09
C ARG A 184 8.36 -11.97 9.93
N LEU A 185 8.63 -10.67 9.98
CA LEU A 185 9.66 -10.10 10.83
C LEU A 185 9.41 -10.43 12.32
N GLU A 186 8.15 -10.42 12.75
CA GLU A 186 7.76 -10.84 14.11
C GLU A 186 8.03 -12.33 14.36
N LEU A 187 7.66 -13.19 13.41
CA LEU A 187 7.86 -14.65 13.50
C LEU A 187 9.35 -15.06 13.51
N PHE A 188 10.19 -14.37 12.74
CA PHE A 188 11.62 -14.67 12.60
C PHE A 188 12.52 -13.81 13.49
N SER A 189 11.99 -13.31 14.61
CA SER A 189 12.74 -12.46 15.56
C SER A 189 13.98 -13.13 16.18
N GLY A 190 14.07 -14.46 16.16
CA GLY A 190 15.20 -15.23 16.66
C GLY A 190 16.38 -15.42 15.68
N ASP A 191 16.23 -15.06 14.40
CA ASP A 191 17.29 -15.21 13.40
C ASP A 191 17.80 -13.84 12.92
N PRO A 192 19.04 -13.45 13.27
CA PRO A 192 19.57 -12.13 12.93
C PRO A 192 19.83 -11.94 11.43
N ALA A 193 20.17 -13.00 10.69
CA ALA A 193 20.43 -12.91 9.25
C ALA A 193 19.12 -12.79 8.46
N ALA A 194 18.11 -13.59 8.83
CA ALA A 194 16.76 -13.46 8.26
C ALA A 194 16.16 -12.09 8.58
N ARG A 195 16.30 -11.61 9.82
CA ARG A 195 15.78 -10.30 10.22
C ARG A 195 16.44 -9.16 9.44
N ALA A 196 17.76 -9.17 9.27
CA ALA A 196 18.46 -8.13 8.52
C ALA A 196 17.98 -8.03 7.06
N THR A 197 17.74 -9.18 6.41
CA THR A 197 17.23 -9.22 5.03
C THR A 197 15.76 -8.81 4.93
N LEU A 198 14.91 -9.22 5.88
CA LEU A 198 13.51 -8.79 5.92
C LEU A 198 13.37 -7.28 6.17
N ILE A 199 14.22 -6.71 7.02
CA ILE A 199 14.27 -5.26 7.26
C ILE A 199 14.66 -4.51 5.99
N SER A 200 15.71 -4.95 5.28
CA SER A 200 16.13 -4.27 4.05
C SER A 200 15.04 -4.33 2.96
N LEU A 201 14.36 -5.48 2.83
CA LEU A 201 13.20 -5.62 1.93
C LEU A 201 12.04 -4.70 2.33
N LEU A 202 11.70 -4.63 3.63
CA LEU A 202 10.64 -3.76 4.12
C LEU A 202 10.97 -2.28 3.86
N GLN A 203 12.22 -1.88 4.11
CA GLN A 203 12.68 -0.52 3.86
C GLN A 203 12.54 -0.17 2.38
N ASP A 204 13.07 -1.00 1.48
CA ASP A 204 13.01 -0.70 0.04
C ASP A 204 11.60 -0.79 -0.55
N ALA A 205 10.79 -1.76 -0.13
CA ALA A 205 9.38 -1.88 -0.54
C ALA A 205 8.48 -0.76 0.01
N SER A 206 8.80 -0.21 1.19
CA SER A 206 7.99 0.85 1.83
C SER A 206 8.22 2.25 1.24
N ARG A 207 9.35 2.49 0.56
CA ARG A 207 9.69 3.80 -0.05
C ARG A 207 8.58 4.39 -0.94
N PRO A 208 8.02 3.68 -1.94
CA PRO A 208 6.94 4.22 -2.76
C PRO A 208 5.69 4.54 -1.95
N TYR A 209 5.34 3.69 -0.98
CA TYR A 209 4.21 3.91 -0.09
C TYR A 209 4.39 5.18 0.77
N MET A 210 5.59 5.38 1.30
CA MET A 210 5.94 6.56 2.08
C MET A 210 5.92 7.85 1.25
N ARG A 211 6.31 7.80 -0.03
CA ARG A 211 6.16 8.96 -0.93
C ARG A 211 4.70 9.37 -1.06
N MET A 212 3.80 8.43 -1.31
CA MET A 212 2.35 8.71 -1.37
C MET A 212 1.82 9.26 -0.05
N LEU A 213 2.28 8.73 1.09
CA LEU A 213 1.91 9.24 2.41
C LEU A 213 2.37 10.68 2.62
N ASN A 214 3.61 11.00 2.26
CA ASN A 214 4.17 12.33 2.42
C ASN A 214 3.52 13.35 1.46
N ASP A 215 3.18 12.93 0.24
CA ASP A 215 2.37 13.73 -0.69
C ASP A 215 1.00 14.04 -0.08
N TRP A 216 0.33 13.05 0.52
CA TRP A 216 -0.94 13.26 1.19
C TRP A 216 -0.84 14.19 2.42
N LEU A 217 0.18 14.00 3.27
CA LEU A 217 0.31 14.76 4.52
C LEU A 217 0.70 16.24 4.30
N TYR A 218 1.56 16.52 3.32
CA TYR A 218 2.11 17.85 3.11
C TYR A 218 1.54 18.58 1.91
N HIS A 219 1.05 17.82 0.94
CA HIS A 219 0.48 18.37 -0.28
C HIS A 219 -1.00 18.03 -0.39
N GLY A 220 -1.60 17.13 0.39
CA GLY A 220 -3.03 16.79 0.26
C GLY A 220 -3.40 16.15 -1.08
N THR A 221 -2.40 15.79 -1.90
CA THR A 221 -2.59 15.15 -3.21
C THR A 221 -2.44 13.65 -3.07
N ILE A 222 -3.33 12.90 -3.73
CA ILE A 222 -3.25 11.43 -3.79
C ILE A 222 -2.75 11.04 -5.19
N ASN A 223 -1.50 10.58 -5.25
CA ASN A 223 -0.87 10.08 -6.46
C ASN A 223 -0.86 8.54 -6.44
N ASP A 224 -2.04 7.93 -6.55
CA ASP A 224 -2.23 6.48 -6.42
C ASP A 224 -2.83 5.87 -7.70
N LEU A 225 -1.97 5.51 -8.65
CA LEU A 225 -2.36 4.89 -9.93
C LEU A 225 -2.88 3.45 -9.77
N TYR A 226 -2.44 2.74 -8.73
CA TYR A 226 -2.68 1.30 -8.58
C TYR A 226 -3.61 0.94 -7.41
N SER A 227 -4.23 1.95 -6.78
CA SER A 227 -5.12 1.78 -5.63
C SER A 227 -4.47 1.10 -4.42
N GLU A 228 -3.21 1.44 -4.12
CA GLU A 228 -2.41 0.86 -3.04
C GLU A 228 -2.42 1.68 -1.75
N PHE A 229 -2.76 2.97 -1.83
CA PHE A 229 -2.67 3.88 -0.70
C PHE A 229 -3.85 3.71 0.27
N LEU A 230 -3.64 4.01 1.57
CA LEU A 230 -4.66 3.83 2.61
C LEU A 230 -5.91 4.71 2.42
N VAL A 231 -5.80 5.86 1.74
CA VAL A 231 -6.94 6.77 1.48
C VAL A 231 -7.40 6.61 0.03
N LYS A 232 -8.67 6.28 -0.19
CA LYS A 232 -9.36 6.33 -1.50
C LYS A 232 -9.99 7.71 -1.68
N GLU A 233 -9.75 8.36 -2.83
CA GLU A 233 -10.52 9.53 -3.27
C GLU A 233 -11.65 9.09 -4.22
N ARG A 234 -12.89 9.46 -3.91
CA ARG A 234 -14.03 9.30 -4.82
C ARG A 234 -14.21 10.58 -5.65
N LYS A 235 -13.62 10.61 -6.85
CA LYS A 235 -13.64 11.77 -7.77
C LYS A 235 -15.02 12.03 -8.39
N SER A 236 -15.92 11.05 -8.32
CA SER A 236 -17.31 11.13 -8.79
C SER A 236 -18.14 12.15 -8.00
N ILE A 237 -17.81 12.40 -6.73
CA ILE A 237 -18.51 13.35 -5.87
C ILE A 237 -17.97 14.76 -6.14
N LYS A 238 -18.58 15.46 -7.10
CA LYS A 238 -18.30 16.88 -7.34
C LYS A 238 -19.24 17.75 -6.50
N ARG A 239 -18.72 18.90 -6.04
CA ARG A 239 -19.45 19.91 -5.24
C ARG A 239 -20.79 20.33 -5.86
N GLU A 240 -20.94 20.23 -7.18
CA GLU A 240 -22.13 20.64 -7.93
C GLU A 240 -23.27 19.61 -7.88
N GLN A 241 -23.00 18.36 -7.52
CA GLN A 241 -24.01 17.28 -7.45
C GLN A 241 -24.58 17.06 -6.04
N VAL A 242 -24.03 17.74 -5.04
CA VAL A 242 -24.51 17.67 -3.65
C VAL A 242 -25.53 18.79 -3.47
N SER A 243 -26.81 18.43 -3.34
CA SER A 243 -27.88 19.35 -2.94
C SER A 243 -27.47 20.09 -1.66
N GLU A 244 -27.79 21.39 -1.58
CA GLU A 244 -27.38 22.33 -0.53
C GLU A 244 -27.61 21.83 0.93
N ASP A 245 -28.46 20.83 1.12
CA ASP A 245 -28.87 20.28 2.43
C ASP A 245 -27.97 19.16 3.03
N TYR A 246 -26.95 18.64 2.31
CA TYR A 246 -26.12 17.48 2.77
C TYR A 246 -24.60 17.77 2.83
N THR A 247 -24.23 18.91 3.43
CA THR A 247 -22.84 19.42 3.37
C THR A 247 -21.83 18.59 4.19
N ASP A 248 -22.24 17.90 5.25
CA ASP A 248 -21.34 17.09 6.10
C ASP A 248 -20.86 15.80 5.41
N ASP A 249 -21.72 15.21 4.59
CA ASP A 249 -21.44 13.96 3.88
C ASP A 249 -20.36 14.10 2.80
N TYR A 250 -20.10 15.31 2.31
CA TYR A 250 -19.20 15.51 1.16
C TYR A 250 -17.77 15.05 1.46
N TRP A 251 -17.16 15.56 2.54
CA TRP A 251 -15.78 15.22 2.89
C TRP A 251 -15.63 13.82 3.48
N GLU A 252 -16.69 13.31 4.11
CA GLU A 252 -16.72 11.95 4.65
C GLU A 252 -16.82 10.92 3.53
N LYS A 253 -17.69 11.14 2.53
CA LYS A 253 -17.83 10.24 1.37
C LYS A 253 -16.71 10.40 0.36
N ARG A 254 -16.11 11.58 0.22
CA ARG A 254 -15.03 11.83 -0.75
C ARG A 254 -13.71 11.13 -0.39
N TYR A 255 -13.34 11.09 0.89
CA TYR A 255 -12.12 10.41 1.35
C TYR A 255 -12.44 9.35 2.39
N THR A 256 -12.26 8.09 1.98
CA THR A 256 -12.51 6.89 2.79
C THR A 256 -11.22 6.12 3.02
N ILE A 257 -11.11 5.41 4.14
CA ILE A 257 -9.97 4.51 4.42
C ILE A 257 -10.21 3.16 3.74
N ARG A 258 -9.16 2.56 3.17
CA ARG A 258 -9.16 1.19 2.65
C ARG A 258 -8.64 0.20 3.70
N ASP A 259 -9.12 -1.04 3.65
CA ASP A 259 -8.68 -2.10 4.58
C ASP A 259 -7.26 -2.64 4.31
N ASN A 260 -6.70 -2.39 3.11
CA ASN A 260 -5.39 -2.87 2.69
C ASN A 260 -4.22 -2.03 3.25
N MET A 261 -4.19 -1.83 4.58
CA MET A 261 -3.19 -0.98 5.22
C MET A 261 -2.11 -1.76 5.98
N PRO A 262 -0.87 -1.23 6.08
CA PRO A 262 0.15 -1.81 6.94
C PRO A 262 -0.26 -1.72 8.42
N PRO A 263 -0.01 -2.75 9.24
CA PRO A 263 -0.39 -2.78 10.66
C PRO A 263 0.23 -1.62 11.46
N GLN A 264 1.42 -1.14 11.07
CA GLN A 264 2.09 -0.01 11.73
C GLN A 264 1.28 1.29 11.71
N LEU A 265 0.46 1.49 10.68
CA LEU A 265 -0.29 2.72 10.49
C LEU A 265 -1.70 2.65 11.08
N GLN A 266 -2.16 1.47 11.51
CA GLN A 266 -3.54 1.24 11.97
C GLN A 266 -3.91 2.13 13.16
N SER A 267 -2.96 2.39 14.06
CA SER A 267 -3.17 3.25 15.24
C SER A 267 -3.31 4.74 14.89
N VAL A 268 -2.76 5.18 13.76
CA VAL A 268 -2.71 6.59 13.35
C VAL A 268 -3.52 6.89 12.08
N GLN A 269 -4.25 5.91 11.55
CA GLN A 269 -5.03 6.03 10.31
C GLN A 269 -5.97 7.24 10.30
N GLN A 270 -6.66 7.49 11.41
CA GLN A 270 -7.62 8.59 11.52
C GLN A 270 -6.92 9.95 11.51
N LYS A 271 -5.73 10.04 12.13
CA LYS A 271 -4.92 11.26 12.08
C LYS A 271 -4.42 11.55 10.66
N ILE A 272 -3.99 10.52 9.94
CA ILE A 272 -3.53 10.65 8.55
C ILE A 272 -4.69 11.11 7.66
N LEU A 273 -5.87 10.51 7.80
CA LEU A 273 -7.06 10.91 7.05
C LEU A 273 -7.43 12.37 7.32
N SER A 274 -7.54 12.75 8.60
CA SER A 274 -7.92 14.11 9.00
C SER A 274 -6.88 15.15 8.59
N ALA A 275 -5.58 14.85 8.67
CA ALA A 275 -4.51 15.75 8.26
C ALA A 275 -4.66 16.17 6.79
N GLY A 276 -4.85 15.21 5.89
CA GLY A 276 -5.04 15.51 4.47
C GLY A 276 -6.41 16.15 4.16
N LYS A 277 -7.49 15.73 4.85
CA LYS A 277 -8.80 16.40 4.75
C LYS A 277 -8.70 17.89 5.08
N TYR A 278 -8.07 18.24 6.21
CA TYR A 278 -7.89 19.63 6.62
C TYR A 278 -7.07 20.41 5.60
N LEU A 279 -6.00 19.82 5.08
CA LEU A 279 -5.15 20.49 4.10
C LEU A 279 -5.89 20.73 2.77
N ASN A 280 -6.70 19.78 2.32
CA ASN A 280 -7.51 19.93 1.11
C ASN A 280 -8.59 21.01 1.24
N VAL A 281 -9.23 21.12 2.41
CA VAL A 281 -10.13 22.26 2.68
C VAL A 281 -9.38 23.59 2.57
N VAL A 282 -8.19 23.70 3.16
CA VAL A 282 -7.39 24.93 3.10
C VAL A 282 -6.97 25.24 1.66
N ARG A 283 -6.59 24.24 0.87
CA ARG A 283 -6.25 24.41 -0.55
C ARG A 283 -7.46 24.92 -1.35
N GLU A 284 -8.62 24.29 -1.21
CA GLU A 284 -9.83 24.71 -1.94
C GLU A 284 -10.25 26.15 -1.59
N CYS A 285 -10.04 26.58 -0.33
CA CYS A 285 -10.37 27.93 0.10
C CYS A 285 -9.35 29.01 -0.31
N ARG A 286 -8.05 28.67 -0.36
CA ARG A 286 -6.98 29.66 -0.63
C ARG A 286 -6.47 29.66 -2.07
N GLY A 287 -6.67 28.58 -2.83
CA GLY A 287 -6.12 28.43 -4.18
C GLY A 287 -4.58 28.44 -4.25
N ILE A 288 -3.89 28.31 -3.10
CA ILE A 288 -2.43 28.33 -3.00
C ILE A 288 -1.98 26.95 -2.55
N ASP A 289 -1.02 26.36 -3.26
CA ASP A 289 -0.34 25.16 -2.80
C ASP A 289 0.46 25.50 -1.54
N ILE A 290 0.05 24.88 -0.43
CA ILE A 290 0.73 25.00 0.87
C ILE A 290 1.93 24.04 0.84
N SER A 291 2.78 24.15 -0.19
CA SER A 291 3.94 23.29 -0.34
C SER A 291 5.02 23.76 0.64
N ARG A 292 5.15 23.04 1.76
CA ARG A 292 6.30 23.23 2.65
C ARG A 292 7.42 22.33 2.15
N SER A 293 8.55 22.92 1.75
CA SER A 293 9.78 22.17 1.50
C SER A 293 10.34 21.68 2.84
N ILE A 294 9.89 20.50 3.28
CA ILE A 294 10.39 19.89 4.51
C ILE A 294 11.62 19.08 4.14
N ASN A 295 12.76 19.48 4.70
CA ASN A 295 13.99 18.71 4.60
C ASN A 295 13.91 17.55 5.60
N ASN A 296 14.35 16.35 5.20
CA ASN A 296 14.39 15.12 6.01
C ASN A 296 13.03 14.48 6.34
N ILE A 297 12.19 14.24 5.33
CA ILE A 297 10.96 13.48 5.50
C ILE A 297 11.30 11.98 5.64
N PRO A 298 10.67 11.23 6.57
CA PRO A 298 10.82 9.78 6.66
C PRO A 298 10.53 9.09 5.33
N THR A 299 11.44 8.23 4.90
CA THR A 299 11.33 7.52 3.61
C THR A 299 10.99 6.04 3.76
N THR A 300 11.00 5.51 4.98
CA THR A 300 10.77 4.11 5.29
C THR A 300 9.75 3.97 6.43
N LEU A 301 9.05 2.82 6.46
CA LEU A 301 8.06 2.52 7.50
C LEU A 301 8.67 2.25 8.89
N ASP A 302 9.94 1.86 8.94
CA ASP A 302 10.69 1.52 10.16
C ASP A 302 11.38 2.75 10.79
N ASP A 303 11.18 3.94 10.23
CA ASP A 303 11.77 5.17 10.77
C ASP A 303 11.08 5.56 12.09
N SER A 304 11.88 5.75 13.15
CA SER A 304 11.37 6.17 14.46
C SER A 304 10.65 7.52 14.41
N ARG A 305 10.98 8.35 13.42
CA ARG A 305 10.39 9.68 13.21
C ARG A 305 9.05 9.65 12.50
N LEU A 306 8.58 8.49 12.02
CA LEU A 306 7.34 8.38 11.26
C LEU A 306 6.13 8.92 12.05
N PHE A 307 6.02 8.53 13.32
CA PHE A 307 4.91 8.97 14.16
C PHE A 307 4.96 10.47 14.48
N ASP A 308 6.15 11.00 14.76
CA ASP A 308 6.35 12.42 15.00
C ASP A 308 6.00 13.24 13.76
N ASN A 309 6.46 12.79 12.59
CA ASN A 309 6.17 13.41 11.30
C ASN A 309 4.66 13.48 11.00
N ILE A 310 3.92 12.40 11.28
CA ILE A 310 2.45 12.34 11.13
C ILE A 310 1.78 13.31 12.11
N ASN A 311 2.20 13.32 13.37
CA ASN A 311 1.64 14.22 14.38
C ASN A 311 1.91 15.69 14.03
N ASP A 312 3.12 16.03 13.59
CA ASP A 312 3.50 17.38 13.19
C ASP A 312 2.70 17.85 11.97
N ALA A 313 2.53 16.99 10.96
CA ALA A 313 1.70 17.28 9.80
C ALA A 313 0.23 17.52 10.20
N TYR A 314 -0.32 16.68 11.08
CA TYR A 314 -1.68 16.84 11.60
C TYR A 314 -1.86 18.16 12.37
N VAL A 315 -0.96 18.48 13.30
CA VAL A 315 -1.00 19.72 14.09
C VAL A 315 -0.91 20.94 13.17
N TYR A 316 -0.03 20.88 12.16
CA TYR A 316 0.12 21.95 11.18
C TYR A 316 -1.14 22.14 10.34
N ALA A 317 -1.72 21.07 9.80
CA ALA A 317 -2.94 21.13 9.00
C ALA A 317 -4.12 21.68 9.81
N ASN A 318 -4.30 21.21 11.06
CA ASN A 318 -5.33 21.69 11.96
C ASN A 318 -5.16 23.18 12.30
N LYS A 319 -3.94 23.61 12.67
CA LYS A 319 -3.65 25.03 12.93
C LYS A 319 -3.90 25.90 11.70
N SER A 320 -3.57 25.42 10.51
CA SER A 320 -3.77 26.16 9.25
C SER A 320 -5.25 26.32 8.92
N LEU A 321 -6.04 25.26 9.10
CA LEU A 321 -7.50 25.29 8.93
C LEU A 321 -8.16 26.22 9.94
N LEU A 322 -7.81 26.12 11.22
CA LEU A 322 -8.36 27.00 12.26
C LEU A 322 -8.02 28.47 11.97
N ASN A 323 -6.76 28.78 11.65
CA ASN A 323 -6.36 30.14 11.31
C ASN A 323 -7.14 30.69 10.10
N LEU A 324 -7.45 29.85 9.12
CA LEU A 324 -8.28 30.23 7.98
C LEU A 324 -9.74 30.52 8.41
N LEU A 325 -10.33 29.68 9.24
CA LEU A 325 -11.70 29.87 9.74
C LEU A 325 -11.84 31.12 10.62
N PHE A 326 -10.87 31.35 11.51
CA PHE A 326 -10.86 32.50 12.41
C PHE A 326 -10.56 33.80 11.68
N SER A 327 -9.53 33.83 10.82
CA SER A 327 -9.09 35.06 10.18
C SER A 327 -9.84 35.37 8.89
N THR A 328 -9.96 34.41 7.96
CA THR A 328 -10.51 34.67 6.62
C THR A 328 -12.04 34.65 6.61
N TYR A 329 -12.67 33.70 7.31
CA TYR A 329 -14.13 33.55 7.31
C TYR A 329 -14.84 34.16 8.52
N ALA A 330 -14.07 34.73 9.46
CA ALA A 330 -14.56 35.39 10.67
C ALA A 330 -15.61 34.55 11.42
N LEU A 331 -15.34 33.25 11.60
CA LEU A 331 -16.24 32.32 12.30
C LEU A 331 -16.76 32.86 13.65
N PRO A 332 -15.95 33.52 14.50
CA PRO A 332 -16.45 34.11 15.75
C PRO A 332 -17.57 35.12 15.54
N ALA A 333 -17.48 35.96 14.52
CA ALA A 333 -18.52 36.95 14.21
C ALA A 333 -19.81 36.26 13.77
N ARG A 334 -19.71 35.21 12.94
CA ARG A 334 -20.86 34.41 12.50
C ARG A 334 -21.54 33.68 13.66
N LEU A 335 -20.76 33.07 14.56
CA LEU A 335 -21.29 32.43 15.78
C LEU A 335 -21.95 33.45 16.72
N HIS A 336 -21.40 34.66 16.80
CA HIS A 336 -22.02 35.75 17.55
C HIS A 336 -23.37 36.17 16.94
N SER A 337 -23.44 36.32 15.62
CA SER A 337 -24.71 36.57 14.93
C SER A 337 -25.71 35.42 15.12
N MET A 338 -25.26 34.17 15.06
CA MET A 338 -26.11 33.00 15.31
C MET A 338 -26.66 33.01 16.74
N LYS A 339 -25.83 33.35 17.72
CA LYS A 339 -26.27 33.56 19.11
C LYS A 339 -27.33 34.65 19.23
N HIS A 340 -27.14 35.78 18.57
CA HIS A 340 -28.08 36.90 18.64
C HIS A 340 -29.44 36.59 18.02
N TYR A 341 -29.45 36.05 16.80
CA TYR A 341 -30.69 35.86 16.05
C TYR A 341 -31.39 34.53 16.33
N PHE A 342 -30.66 33.41 16.47
CA PHE A 342 -31.27 32.09 16.68
C PHE A 342 -31.44 31.75 18.16
N PHE A 343 -30.50 32.13 19.03
CA PHE A 343 -30.61 31.90 20.47
C PHE A 343 -31.23 33.08 21.22
N LEU A 344 -31.70 34.10 20.50
CA LEU A 344 -32.45 35.24 21.03
C LEU A 344 -31.76 35.95 22.19
N SER A 345 -30.43 36.05 22.18
CA SER A 345 -29.71 36.69 23.29
C SER A 345 -29.99 38.19 23.44
N GLN A 346 -30.50 38.83 22.38
CA GLN A 346 -31.05 40.19 22.41
C GLN A 346 -32.47 40.17 21.82
N SER A 347 -33.48 40.12 22.69
CA SER A 347 -34.90 39.99 22.32
C SER A 347 -35.54 41.27 21.78
N ASP A 348 -34.83 42.39 21.82
CA ASP A 348 -35.36 43.69 21.42
C ASP A 348 -35.75 43.71 19.93
N PHE A 349 -34.93 43.08 19.06
CA PHE A 349 -35.26 42.96 17.63
C PHE A 349 -36.51 42.10 17.41
N LEU A 350 -36.65 41.00 18.17
CA LEU A 350 -37.74 40.05 17.99
C LEU A 350 -39.08 40.69 18.36
N SER A 351 -39.10 41.53 19.38
CA SER A 351 -40.30 42.23 19.83
C SER A 351 -40.80 43.19 18.73
N HIS A 352 -39.90 44.01 18.18
CA HIS A 352 -40.23 44.89 17.04
C HIS A 352 -40.61 44.11 15.78
N PHE A 353 -39.95 43.00 15.48
CA PHE A 353 -40.29 42.14 14.36
C PHE A 353 -41.68 41.52 14.52
N LEU A 354 -42.00 40.98 15.71
CA LEU A 354 -43.31 40.37 15.97
C LEU A 354 -44.44 41.38 15.92
N ASP A 355 -44.23 42.62 16.38
CA ASP A 355 -45.22 43.68 16.28
C ASP A 355 -45.50 44.08 14.82
N LEU A 356 -44.44 44.23 14.01
CA LEU A 356 -44.54 44.58 12.59
C LEU A 356 -45.08 43.43 11.73
N ALA A 357 -44.69 42.19 12.02
CA ALA A 357 -45.08 41.00 11.28
C ALA A 357 -46.39 40.37 11.78
N SER A 358 -46.92 40.78 12.96
CA SER A 358 -48.16 40.27 13.54
C SER A 358 -49.35 40.18 12.56
N PRO A 359 -49.66 41.21 11.73
CA PRO A 359 -50.81 41.14 10.83
C PRO A 359 -50.62 40.13 9.68
N GLU A 360 -49.38 39.86 9.26
CA GLU A 360 -49.07 38.87 8.22
C GLU A 360 -48.96 37.45 8.79
N LEU A 361 -48.33 37.28 9.96
CA LEU A 361 -48.16 35.98 10.63
C LEU A 361 -49.49 35.37 11.11
N ARG A 362 -50.56 36.17 11.24
CA ARG A 362 -51.91 35.68 11.56
C ARG A 362 -52.64 35.08 10.37
N LYS A 363 -52.17 35.29 9.14
CA LYS A 363 -52.77 34.70 7.94
C LYS A 363 -52.37 33.22 7.82
N PRO A 364 -53.20 32.35 7.23
CA PRO A 364 -52.78 30.99 6.89
C PRO A 364 -51.60 31.04 5.91
N VAL A 365 -50.69 30.06 6.01
CA VAL A 365 -49.40 30.00 5.27
C VAL A 365 -49.59 30.30 3.77
N ASP A 366 -50.66 29.79 3.16
CA ASP A 366 -50.97 29.93 1.73
C ASP A 366 -51.26 31.38 1.28
N LYS A 367 -51.49 32.31 2.22
CA LYS A 367 -51.84 33.72 1.95
C LYS A 367 -50.80 34.72 2.47
N VAL A 368 -49.68 34.24 3.00
CA VAL A 368 -48.58 35.09 3.45
C VAL A 368 -47.80 35.57 2.21
N SER A 369 -47.61 36.88 2.08
CA SER A 369 -46.85 37.45 0.97
C SER A 369 -45.35 37.44 1.30
N TYR A 370 -44.55 36.72 0.51
CA TYR A 370 -43.09 36.61 0.70
C TYR A 370 -42.29 37.80 0.13
N TYR A 371 -42.95 38.73 -0.55
CA TYR A 371 -42.31 39.89 -1.17
C TYR A 371 -42.44 41.12 -0.28
N LEU A 372 -41.30 41.62 0.23
CA LEU A 372 -41.19 42.98 0.75
C LEU A 372 -41.19 43.95 -0.44
N ASN A 373 -42.18 44.83 -0.52
CA ASN A 373 -42.11 46.05 -1.34
C ASN A 373 -41.58 47.20 -0.50
#